data_AF-A0A940DAS4-F1
#
_entry.id   AF-A0A940DAS4-F1
#
_cell.length_a   1.000
_cell.length_b   1.000
_cell.length_c   1.000
_cell.angle_alpha   90.00
_cell.angle_beta   90.00
_cell.angle_gamma   90.00
#
_symmetry.space_group_name_H-M   'P 1'
#
loop_
_entity.id
_entity.type
_entity.pdbx_description
1 polymer ?
#
loop_
_entity_poly.entity_id
_entity_poly.type
_entity_poly.pdbx_seq_one_letter_code
_entity_poly.pdbx_strand_id
1 'polypeptide(L)'
;MNYNQQGISFLQEGKYEEAIQAFTKAIEENPQDEVAYINFGNVLLAVGEKDRAKAFFEKALDLNKEAASAYYSLGNLYYENHQFEEALHMFQQALKHGLNESDVYFMLGMCFVQVDQTKLALPYLQRSVELNSNDVEARFQYGLCLAKLEYYDEAIHQLEEVIRQDDQHADAYYNLGVAYSGHLEDVEKGIAMFEKALQIQPDHMLAGYGKKLLEKLQENQLD
;
A
#
# COMPACT_ATOMS: atom_id res chain seq x y z
N MET A 1 -8.28 -26.15 -23.89
CA MET A 1 -7.17 -25.17 -23.90
C MET A 1 -7.09 -24.60 -22.49
N ASN A 2 -5.95 -24.10 -21.99
CA ASN A 2 -5.96 -23.48 -20.66
C ASN A 2 -6.51 -22.04 -20.76
N TYR A 3 -7.82 -21.92 -20.78
CA TYR A 3 -8.51 -20.62 -20.89
C TYR A 3 -8.21 -19.71 -19.69
N ASN A 4 -7.94 -20.26 -18.52
CA ASN A 4 -7.56 -19.49 -17.33
C ASN A 4 -6.20 -18.80 -17.54
N GLN A 5 -5.19 -19.51 -18.04
CA GLN A 5 -3.89 -18.93 -18.38
C GLN A 5 -3.98 -17.88 -19.50
N GLN A 6 -4.82 -18.12 -20.51
CA GLN A 6 -5.07 -17.13 -21.58
C GLN A 6 -5.70 -15.86 -21.02
N GLY A 7 -6.70 -15.99 -20.14
CA GLY A 7 -7.34 -14.86 -19.48
C GLY A 7 -6.34 -14.03 -18.66
N ILE A 8 -5.44 -14.69 -17.92
CA ILE A 8 -4.38 -14.01 -17.17
C ILE A 8 -3.46 -13.23 -18.11
N SER A 9 -3.04 -13.83 -19.23
CA SER A 9 -2.19 -13.15 -20.23
C SER A 9 -2.89 -11.91 -20.80
N PHE A 10 -4.17 -12.03 -21.18
CA PHE A 10 -4.93 -10.88 -21.70
C PHE A 10 -5.11 -9.79 -20.65
N LEU A 11 -5.36 -10.15 -19.39
CA LEU A 11 -5.45 -9.18 -18.30
C LEU A 11 -4.13 -8.41 -18.11
N GLN A 12 -2.99 -9.10 -18.12
CA GLN A 12 -1.67 -8.46 -18.02
C GLN A 12 -1.38 -7.53 -19.20
N GLU A 13 -1.93 -7.82 -20.38
CA GLU A 13 -1.83 -6.98 -21.57
C GLU A 13 -2.88 -5.84 -21.61
N GLY A 14 -3.77 -5.73 -20.62
CA GLY A 14 -4.86 -4.74 -20.59
C GLY A 14 -6.00 -5.03 -21.59
N LYS A 15 -6.04 -6.25 -22.15
CA LYS A 15 -7.06 -6.72 -23.10
C LYS A 15 -8.26 -7.28 -22.34
N TYR A 16 -9.03 -6.40 -21.72
CA TYR A 16 -10.07 -6.79 -20.77
C TYR A 16 -11.22 -7.58 -21.42
N GLU A 17 -11.62 -7.27 -22.66
CA GLU A 17 -12.69 -8.00 -23.35
C GLU A 17 -12.28 -9.44 -23.65
N GLU A 18 -11.06 -9.66 -24.14
CA GLU A 18 -10.51 -10.99 -24.40
C GLU A 18 -10.29 -11.77 -23.10
N ALA A 19 -9.85 -11.10 -22.03
CA ALA A 19 -9.74 -11.70 -20.71
C ALA A 19 -11.11 -12.18 -20.19
N ILE A 20 -12.15 -11.34 -20.32
CA ILE A 20 -13.53 -11.70 -19.96
C ILE A 20 -13.99 -12.94 -20.74
N GLN A 21 -13.77 -12.98 -22.05
CA GLN A 21 -14.16 -14.13 -22.88
C GLN A 21 -13.42 -15.42 -22.48
N ALA A 22 -12.12 -15.31 -22.22
CA ALA A 22 -11.30 -16.45 -21.82
C ALA A 22 -11.75 -17.02 -20.46
N PHE A 23 -11.91 -16.17 -19.45
CA PHE A 23 -12.36 -16.62 -18.13
C PHE A 23 -13.81 -17.12 -18.13
N THR A 24 -14.70 -16.55 -18.96
CA THR A 24 -16.05 -17.10 -19.16
C THR A 24 -15.98 -18.55 -19.65
N LYS A 25 -15.16 -18.83 -20.66
CA LYS A 25 -14.94 -20.21 -21.15
C LYS A 25 -14.30 -21.12 -20.11
N ALA A 26 -13.37 -20.59 -19.30
CA ALA A 26 -12.76 -21.36 -18.21
C ALA A 26 -13.81 -21.82 -17.18
N ILE A 27 -14.73 -20.93 -16.81
CA ILE A 27 -15.84 -21.24 -15.91
C ILE A 27 -16.83 -22.22 -16.55
N GLU A 28 -17.14 -22.10 -17.84
CA GLU A 28 -18.00 -23.04 -18.57
C GLU A 28 -17.40 -24.45 -18.64
N GLU A 29 -16.09 -24.56 -18.87
CA GLU A 29 -15.40 -25.86 -18.91
C GLU A 29 -15.25 -26.49 -17.53
N ASN A 30 -15.02 -25.69 -16.48
CA ASN A 30 -14.94 -26.18 -15.11
C ASN A 30 -15.65 -25.25 -14.11
N PRO A 31 -16.97 -25.41 -13.90
CA PRO A 31 -17.75 -24.57 -13.00
C PRO A 31 -17.42 -24.74 -11.49
N GLN A 32 -16.50 -25.64 -11.14
CA GLN A 32 -16.06 -25.87 -9.77
C GLN A 32 -14.65 -25.32 -9.49
N ASP A 33 -13.99 -24.72 -10.48
CA ASP A 33 -12.69 -24.08 -10.32
C ASP A 33 -12.85 -22.68 -9.72
N GLU A 34 -12.62 -22.53 -8.42
CA GLU A 34 -12.69 -21.26 -7.73
C GLU A 34 -11.71 -20.22 -8.31
N VAL A 35 -10.57 -20.65 -8.84
CA VAL A 35 -9.53 -19.75 -9.37
C VAL A 35 -10.04 -19.00 -10.59
N ALA A 36 -10.84 -19.66 -11.44
CA ALA A 36 -11.46 -19.02 -12.59
C ALA A 36 -12.45 -17.91 -12.18
N TYR A 37 -13.22 -18.13 -11.11
CA TYR A 37 -14.12 -17.10 -10.55
C TYR A 37 -13.35 -15.92 -9.95
N ILE A 38 -12.26 -16.18 -9.22
CA ILE A 38 -11.39 -15.13 -8.65
C ILE A 38 -10.78 -14.29 -9.77
N ASN A 39 -10.19 -14.93 -10.78
CA ASN A 39 -9.58 -14.21 -11.88
C ASN A 39 -10.62 -13.39 -12.67
N PHE A 40 -11.81 -13.92 -12.89
CA PHE A 40 -12.88 -13.16 -13.54
C PHE A 40 -13.33 -11.96 -12.71
N GLY A 41 -13.48 -12.14 -11.39
CA GLY A 41 -13.78 -11.05 -10.46
C GLY A 41 -12.72 -9.94 -10.52
N ASN A 42 -11.43 -10.29 -10.60
CA ASN A 42 -10.34 -9.31 -10.72
C ASN A 42 -10.42 -8.52 -12.04
N VAL A 43 -10.79 -9.15 -13.16
CA VAL A 43 -11.01 -8.42 -14.42
C VAL A 43 -12.21 -7.47 -14.31
N LEU A 44 -13.30 -7.93 -13.71
CA LEU A 44 -14.50 -7.09 -13.49
C LEU A 44 -14.16 -5.87 -12.64
N LEU A 45 -13.34 -6.05 -11.59
CA LEU A 45 -12.86 -4.95 -10.77
C LEU A 45 -12.04 -3.94 -11.59
N ALA A 46 -11.13 -4.42 -12.44
CA ALA A 46 -10.30 -3.57 -13.31
C ALA A 46 -11.12 -2.73 -14.31
N VAL A 47 -12.31 -3.19 -14.70
CA VAL A 47 -13.24 -2.44 -15.57
C VAL A 47 -14.32 -1.67 -14.81
N GLY A 48 -14.23 -1.60 -13.47
CA GLY A 48 -15.14 -0.82 -12.61
C GLY A 48 -16.45 -1.51 -12.25
N GLU A 49 -16.64 -2.78 -12.61
CA GLU A 49 -17.84 -3.58 -12.34
C GLU A 49 -17.81 -4.19 -10.93
N LYS A 50 -17.73 -3.32 -9.91
CA LYS A 50 -17.47 -3.66 -8.50
C LYS A 50 -18.47 -4.66 -7.91
N ASP A 51 -19.77 -4.45 -8.11
CA ASP A 51 -20.81 -5.32 -7.55
C ASP A 51 -20.77 -6.72 -8.17
N ARG A 52 -20.46 -6.81 -9.46
CA ARG A 52 -20.28 -8.10 -10.14
C ARG A 52 -19.00 -8.78 -9.67
N ALA A 53 -17.90 -8.06 -9.57
CA ALA A 53 -16.64 -8.59 -9.05
C ALA A 53 -16.84 -9.25 -7.67
N LYS A 54 -17.55 -8.56 -6.76
CA LYS A 54 -17.93 -9.09 -5.45
C LYS A 54 -18.65 -10.44 -5.54
N ALA A 55 -19.69 -10.53 -6.36
CA ALA A 55 -20.46 -11.76 -6.52
C ALA A 55 -19.61 -12.93 -7.03
N PHE A 56 -18.61 -12.66 -7.88
CA PHE A 56 -17.67 -13.69 -8.34
C PHE A 56 -16.69 -14.13 -7.25
N PHE A 57 -16.19 -13.23 -6.41
CA PHE A 57 -15.36 -13.60 -5.27
C PHE A 57 -16.14 -14.39 -4.21
N GLU A 58 -17.38 -13.98 -3.91
CA GLU A 58 -18.28 -14.73 -3.02
C GLU A 58 -18.57 -16.13 -3.59
N LYS A 59 -18.78 -16.24 -4.90
CA LYS A 59 -18.95 -17.54 -5.55
C LYS A 59 -17.71 -18.43 -5.46
N ALA A 60 -16.51 -17.86 -5.55
CA ALA A 60 -15.27 -18.60 -5.33
C ALA A 60 -15.19 -19.15 -3.90
N LEU A 61 -15.59 -18.35 -2.89
CA LEU A 61 -15.64 -18.78 -1.49
C LEU A 61 -16.73 -19.83 -1.20
N ASP A 62 -17.84 -19.80 -1.93
CA ASP A 62 -18.86 -20.86 -1.87
C ASP A 62 -18.32 -22.20 -2.38
N LEU A 63 -17.48 -22.18 -3.41
CA LEU A 63 -16.82 -23.36 -3.97
C LEU A 63 -15.68 -23.86 -3.05
N ASN A 64 -14.85 -22.94 -2.58
CA ASN A 64 -13.72 -23.22 -1.72
C ASN A 64 -13.58 -22.16 -0.62
N LYS A 65 -13.99 -22.51 0.60
CA LYS A 65 -13.91 -21.63 1.78
C LYS A 65 -12.48 -21.32 2.24
N GLU A 66 -11.49 -22.00 1.68
CA GLU A 66 -10.08 -21.79 1.99
C GLU A 66 -9.36 -20.99 0.90
N ALA A 67 -10.09 -20.47 -0.09
CA ALA A 67 -9.53 -19.66 -1.18
C ALA A 67 -9.03 -18.29 -0.66
N ALA A 68 -7.79 -18.27 -0.17
CA ALA A 68 -7.17 -17.10 0.43
C ALA A 68 -7.10 -15.89 -0.52
N SER A 69 -6.89 -16.12 -1.81
CA SER A 69 -6.88 -15.08 -2.84
C SER A 69 -8.26 -14.43 -3.05
N ALA A 70 -9.36 -15.16 -2.86
CA ALA A 70 -10.71 -14.58 -2.93
C ALA A 70 -10.95 -13.61 -1.76
N TYR A 71 -10.52 -13.98 -0.56
CA TYR A 71 -10.54 -13.10 0.61
C TYR A 71 -9.69 -11.84 0.37
N TYR A 72 -8.48 -11.99 -0.18
CA TYR A 72 -7.63 -10.85 -0.52
C TYR A 72 -8.30 -9.90 -1.53
N SER A 73 -8.87 -10.44 -2.61
CA SER A 73 -9.59 -9.64 -3.60
C SER A 73 -10.81 -8.91 -3.02
N LEU A 74 -11.59 -9.56 -2.14
CA LEU A 74 -12.68 -8.89 -1.41
C LEU A 74 -12.14 -7.80 -0.49
N GLY A 75 -11.03 -8.04 0.20
CA GLY A 75 -10.36 -7.04 1.04
C GLY A 75 -9.99 -5.79 0.25
N ASN A 76 -9.38 -5.95 -0.92
CA ASN A 76 -9.05 -4.84 -1.82
C ASN A 76 -10.29 -4.07 -2.26
N LEU A 77 -11.35 -4.78 -2.67
CA LEU A 77 -12.62 -4.16 -3.06
C LEU A 77 -13.22 -3.31 -1.92
N TYR A 78 -13.24 -3.84 -0.70
CA TYR A 78 -13.73 -3.11 0.48
C TYR A 78 -12.85 -1.90 0.81
N TYR A 79 -11.53 -2.05 0.72
CA TYR A 79 -10.58 -0.97 0.96
C TYR A 79 -10.79 0.19 -0.02
N GLU A 80 -10.90 -0.09 -1.32
CA GLU A 80 -11.21 0.93 -2.34
C GLU A 80 -12.55 1.64 -2.09
N ASN A 81 -13.52 0.94 -1.51
CA ASN A 81 -14.82 1.48 -1.15
C ASN A 81 -14.82 2.17 0.23
N HIS A 82 -13.64 2.32 0.85
CA HIS A 82 -13.46 2.96 2.16
C HIS A 82 -14.20 2.23 3.31
N GLN A 83 -14.45 0.93 3.12
CA GLN A 83 -15.06 0.03 4.10
C GLN A 83 -13.93 -0.70 4.85
N PHE A 84 -13.19 0.03 5.68
CA PHE A 84 -11.92 -0.42 6.23
C PHE A 84 -12.06 -1.58 7.23
N GLU A 85 -13.16 -1.64 7.99
CA GLU A 85 -13.43 -2.74 8.91
C GLU A 85 -13.71 -4.05 8.17
N GLU A 86 -14.51 -4.02 7.10
CA GLU A 86 -14.76 -5.18 6.24
C GLU A 86 -13.48 -5.61 5.50
N ALA A 87 -12.70 -4.65 5.00
CA ALA A 87 -11.41 -4.91 4.38
C ALA A 87 -10.46 -5.63 5.34
N LEU A 88 -10.33 -5.11 6.56
CA LEU A 88 -9.54 -5.70 7.63
C LEU A 88 -9.96 -7.15 7.90
N HIS A 89 -11.26 -7.41 8.01
CA HIS A 89 -11.78 -8.76 8.24
C HIS A 89 -11.41 -9.72 7.09
N MET A 90 -11.54 -9.27 5.84
CA MET A 90 -11.21 -10.07 4.66
C MET A 90 -9.71 -10.36 4.56
N PHE A 91 -8.83 -9.37 4.75
CA PHE A 91 -7.39 -9.60 4.74
C PHE A 91 -6.94 -10.53 5.88
N GLN A 92 -7.57 -10.46 7.05
CA GLN A 92 -7.33 -11.42 8.13
C GLN A 92 -7.73 -12.85 7.74
N GLN A 93 -8.84 -13.03 6.99
CA GLN A 93 -9.19 -14.34 6.45
C GLN A 93 -8.17 -14.82 5.41
N ALA A 94 -7.69 -13.93 4.52
CA ALA A 94 -6.66 -14.29 3.55
C ALA A 94 -5.40 -14.82 4.24
N LEU A 95 -4.92 -14.13 5.28
CA LEU A 95 -3.78 -14.57 6.08
C LEU A 95 -4.05 -15.91 6.79
N LYS A 96 -5.22 -16.05 7.41
CA LYS A 96 -5.64 -17.27 8.11
C LYS A 96 -5.67 -18.49 7.17
N HIS A 97 -6.01 -18.28 5.91
CA HIS A 97 -6.05 -19.32 4.88
C HIS A 97 -4.74 -19.47 4.09
N GLY A 98 -3.65 -18.86 4.57
CA GLY A 98 -2.29 -19.17 4.12
C GLY A 98 -1.68 -18.18 3.13
N LEU A 99 -2.35 -17.08 2.78
CA LEU A 99 -1.76 -16.03 1.94
C LEU A 99 -0.84 -15.14 2.79
N ASN A 100 0.41 -15.57 2.92
CA ASN A 100 1.45 -14.95 3.75
C ASN A 100 2.42 -14.13 2.88
N GLU A 101 1.91 -13.12 2.19
CA GLU A 101 2.64 -12.27 1.24
C GLU A 101 2.76 -10.84 1.75
N SER A 102 3.79 -10.10 1.32
CA SER A 102 4.06 -8.72 1.75
C SER A 102 2.84 -7.81 1.64
N ASP A 103 2.08 -7.97 0.55
CA ASP A 103 0.97 -7.11 0.18
C ASP A 103 -0.22 -7.29 1.15
N VAL A 104 -0.45 -8.51 1.64
CA VAL A 104 -1.48 -8.78 2.64
C VAL A 104 -1.17 -8.04 3.94
N TYR A 105 0.09 -8.07 4.39
CA TYR A 105 0.51 -7.34 5.58
C TYR A 105 0.47 -5.83 5.36
N PHE A 106 0.88 -5.36 4.19
CA PHE A 106 0.78 -3.94 3.84
C PHE A 106 -0.66 -3.46 3.95
N MET A 107 -1.60 -4.16 3.30
CA MET A 107 -3.01 -3.81 3.31
C MET A 107 -3.65 -3.89 4.70
N LEU A 108 -3.27 -4.87 5.53
CA LEU A 108 -3.68 -4.92 6.94
C LEU A 108 -3.17 -3.70 7.72
N GLY A 109 -1.90 -3.35 7.55
CA GLY A 109 -1.30 -2.15 8.13
C GLY A 109 -2.04 -0.89 7.71
N MET A 110 -2.31 -0.73 6.42
CA MET A 110 -3.06 0.39 5.87
C MET A 110 -4.49 0.47 6.39
N CYS A 111 -5.21 -0.66 6.53
CA CYS A 111 -6.53 -0.66 7.16
C CYS A 111 -6.48 -0.08 8.58
N PHE A 112 -5.51 -0.50 9.41
CA PHE A 112 -5.33 0.03 10.76
C PHE A 112 -4.94 1.50 10.78
N VAL A 113 -4.16 1.98 9.79
CA VAL A 113 -3.87 3.42 9.63
C VAL A 113 -5.16 4.20 9.35
N GLN A 114 -6.01 3.72 8.44
CA GLN A 114 -7.26 4.41 8.06
C GLN A 114 -8.28 4.50 9.20
N VAL A 115 -8.30 3.52 10.11
CA VAL A 115 -9.16 3.56 11.32
C VAL A 115 -8.46 4.17 12.55
N ASP A 116 -7.36 4.90 12.34
CA ASP A 116 -6.56 5.59 13.37
C ASP A 116 -6.01 4.68 14.49
N GLN A 117 -5.84 3.39 14.20
CA GLN A 117 -5.26 2.40 15.12
C GLN A 117 -3.77 2.17 14.81
N THR A 118 -2.98 3.24 14.76
CA THR A 118 -1.57 3.21 14.35
C THR A 118 -0.72 2.21 15.14
N LYS A 119 -0.97 2.04 16.44
CA LYS A 119 -0.26 1.02 17.27
C LYS A 119 -0.46 -0.40 16.75
N LEU A 120 -1.64 -0.72 16.21
CA LEU A 120 -1.93 -2.02 15.62
C LEU A 120 -1.41 -2.14 14.19
N ALA A 121 -1.30 -1.03 13.45
CA ALA A 121 -0.72 -1.02 12.11
C ALA A 121 0.77 -1.41 12.10
N LEU A 122 1.53 -0.95 13.10
CA LEU A 122 2.99 -1.08 13.17
C LEU A 122 3.53 -2.50 12.87
N PRO A 123 3.10 -3.58 13.57
CA PRO A 123 3.62 -4.92 13.31
C PRO A 123 3.30 -5.44 11.91
N TYR A 124 2.20 -5.02 11.29
CA TYR A 124 1.85 -5.44 9.93
C TYR A 124 2.72 -4.71 8.89
N LEU A 125 2.88 -3.39 9.01
CA LEU A 125 3.76 -2.63 8.12
C LEU A 125 5.22 -3.09 8.23
N GLN A 126 5.70 -3.34 9.46
CA GLN A 126 7.01 -3.95 9.68
C GLN A 126 7.14 -5.29 8.96
N ARG A 127 6.17 -6.19 9.13
CA ARG A 127 6.21 -7.52 8.53
C ARG A 127 6.16 -7.47 7.00
N SER A 128 5.44 -6.51 6.43
CA SER A 128 5.43 -6.27 4.98
C SER A 128 6.82 -5.95 4.45
N VAL A 129 7.53 -5.01 5.09
CA VAL A 129 8.90 -4.60 4.72
C VAL A 129 9.92 -5.73 4.94
N GLU A 130 9.74 -6.56 5.98
CA GLU A 130 10.57 -7.76 6.19
C GLU A 130 10.44 -8.78 5.06
N LEU A 131 9.23 -8.96 4.53
CA LEU A 131 8.95 -9.89 3.43
C LEU A 131 9.37 -9.34 2.07
N ASN A 132 9.25 -8.03 1.87
CA ASN A 132 9.70 -7.35 0.66
C ASN A 132 10.44 -6.05 0.99
N SER A 133 11.76 -6.13 1.08
CA SER A 133 12.60 -4.99 1.41
C SER A 133 12.72 -3.94 0.29
N ASN A 134 12.26 -4.25 -0.93
CA ASN A 134 12.35 -3.36 -2.09
C ASN A 134 11.05 -2.57 -2.31
N ASP A 135 10.02 -2.82 -1.50
CA ASP A 135 8.79 -2.04 -1.54
C ASP A 135 9.00 -0.69 -0.82
N VAL A 136 9.26 0.34 -1.63
CA VAL A 136 9.53 1.69 -1.16
C VAL A 136 8.33 2.28 -0.43
N GLU A 137 7.11 2.05 -0.94
CA GLU A 137 5.88 2.58 -0.36
C GLU A 137 5.58 1.90 0.99
N ALA A 138 5.70 0.57 1.07
CA ALA A 138 5.54 -0.14 2.34
C ALA A 138 6.53 0.35 3.40
N ARG A 139 7.79 0.60 3.00
CA ARG A 139 8.81 1.16 3.88
C ARG A 139 8.51 2.58 4.31
N PHE A 140 8.04 3.42 3.40
CA PHE A 140 7.65 4.79 3.69
C PHE A 140 6.50 4.81 4.70
N GLN A 141 5.43 4.04 4.49
CA GLN A 141 4.31 3.92 5.43
C GLN A 141 4.75 3.37 6.79
N TYR A 142 5.70 2.42 6.83
CA TYR A 142 6.29 1.94 8.08
C TYR A 142 7.03 3.06 8.83
N GLY A 143 7.84 3.86 8.13
CA GLY A 143 8.52 5.02 8.70
C GLY A 143 7.55 6.07 9.25
N LEU A 144 6.47 6.38 8.52
CA LEU A 144 5.42 7.29 9.01
C LEU A 144 4.72 6.76 10.26
N CYS A 145 4.45 5.45 10.30
CA CYS A 145 3.85 4.79 11.46
C CYS A 145 4.75 4.89 12.70
N LEU A 146 6.06 4.65 12.54
CA LEU A 146 7.05 4.84 13.61
C LEU A 146 7.09 6.29 14.09
N ALA A 147 7.13 7.26 13.18
CA ALA A 147 7.17 8.69 13.52
C ALA A 147 5.91 9.12 14.29
N LYS A 148 4.71 8.66 13.89
CA LYS A 148 3.45 8.94 14.59
C LYS A 148 3.39 8.33 15.99
N LEU A 149 4.15 7.26 16.23
CA LEU A 149 4.30 6.62 17.53
C LEU A 149 5.53 7.11 18.32
N GLU A 150 6.19 8.17 17.85
CA GLU A 150 7.34 8.81 18.47
C GLU A 150 8.61 7.94 18.53
N TYR A 151 8.67 6.87 17.73
CA TYR A 151 9.89 6.09 17.49
C TYR A 151 10.76 6.78 16.43
N TYR A 152 11.26 7.97 16.76
CA TYR A 152 11.85 8.88 15.77
C TYR A 152 13.17 8.35 15.18
N ASP A 153 14.02 7.71 15.98
CA ASP A 153 15.30 7.17 15.49
C ASP A 153 15.07 6.06 14.46
N GLU A 154 14.14 5.15 14.74
CA GLU A 154 13.74 4.09 13.82
C GLU A 154 13.04 4.66 12.58
N ALA A 155 12.19 5.67 12.75
CA ALA A 155 11.52 6.34 11.64
C ALA A 155 12.53 6.99 10.68
N ILE A 156 13.52 7.72 11.20
CA ILE A 156 14.60 8.32 10.42
C ILE A 156 15.33 7.23 9.63
N HIS A 157 15.71 6.12 10.29
CA HIS A 157 16.37 5.03 9.60
C HIS A 157 15.54 4.47 8.43
N GLN A 158 14.24 4.23 8.61
CA GLN A 158 13.40 3.74 7.52
C GLN A 158 13.26 4.77 6.38
N LEU A 159 13.11 6.05 6.70
CA LEU A 159 12.99 7.11 5.70
C LEU A 159 14.31 7.34 4.93
N GLU A 160 15.47 7.15 5.58
CA GLU A 160 16.77 7.18 4.91
C GLU A 160 16.94 6.01 3.93
N GLU A 161 16.44 4.83 4.27
CA GLU A 161 16.39 3.70 3.34
C GLU A 161 15.44 3.96 2.17
N VAL A 162 14.31 4.65 2.39
CA VAL A 162 13.39 5.08 1.31
C VAL A 162 14.12 5.95 0.30
N ILE A 163 14.79 7.03 0.74
CA ILE A 163 15.50 7.93 -0.19
C ILE A 163 16.74 7.30 -0.83
N ARG A 164 17.27 6.21 -0.25
CA ARG A 164 18.36 5.43 -0.86
C ARG A 164 17.85 4.57 -2.02
N GLN A 165 16.63 4.03 -1.89
CA GLN A 165 16.00 3.19 -2.91
C GLN A 165 15.34 4.04 -4.00
N ASP A 166 14.73 5.16 -3.62
CA ASP A 166 14.10 6.13 -4.50
C ASP A 166 14.52 7.56 -4.11
N ASP A 167 15.54 8.07 -4.80
CA ASP A 167 16.06 9.41 -4.57
C ASP A 167 15.14 10.53 -5.08
N GLN A 168 14.00 10.19 -5.72
CA GLN A 168 12.95 11.11 -6.16
C GLN A 168 11.74 11.12 -5.22
N HIS A 169 11.84 10.55 -4.02
CA HIS A 169 10.72 10.51 -3.07
C HIS A 169 10.59 11.80 -2.24
N ALA A 170 9.90 12.82 -2.78
CA ALA A 170 9.78 14.14 -2.15
C ALA A 170 9.23 14.09 -0.70
N ASP A 171 8.18 13.31 -0.45
CA ASP A 171 7.57 13.21 0.89
C ASP A 171 8.51 12.59 1.93
N ALA A 172 9.41 11.69 1.54
CA ALA A 172 10.38 11.09 2.46
C ALA A 172 11.44 12.11 2.87
N TYR A 173 11.92 12.93 1.92
CA TYR A 173 12.76 14.09 2.24
C TYR A 173 12.05 15.09 3.14
N TYR A 174 10.77 15.39 2.89
CA TYR A 174 10.00 16.26 3.80
C TYR A 174 9.94 15.69 5.22
N ASN A 175 9.59 14.42 5.39
CA ASN A 175 9.50 13.80 6.71
C ASN A 175 10.86 13.70 7.41
N LEU A 176 11.95 13.45 6.67
CA LEU A 176 13.32 13.54 7.21
C LEU A 176 13.65 14.97 7.66
N GLY A 177 13.24 16.00 6.92
CA GLY A 177 13.44 17.40 7.30
C GLY A 177 12.78 17.75 8.63
N VAL A 178 11.54 17.27 8.82
CA VAL A 178 10.81 17.39 10.09
C VAL A 178 11.54 16.63 11.22
N ALA A 179 11.95 15.39 10.98
CA ALA A 179 12.60 14.57 12.00
C ALA A 179 13.98 15.12 12.41
N TYR A 180 14.81 15.54 11.45
CA TYR A 180 16.13 16.11 11.72
C TYR A 180 16.05 17.41 12.52
N SER A 181 15.17 18.32 12.11
CA SER A 181 15.05 19.61 12.79
C SER A 181 14.32 19.54 14.13
N GLY A 182 13.32 18.65 14.25
CA GLY A 182 12.47 18.56 15.43
C GLY A 182 12.98 17.62 16.52
N HIS A 183 13.52 16.45 16.14
CA HIS A 183 13.97 15.42 17.09
C HIS A 183 15.48 15.47 17.33
N LEU A 184 16.28 15.61 16.28
CA LEU A 184 17.74 15.68 16.40
C LEU A 184 18.28 17.10 16.58
N GLU A 185 17.40 18.11 16.53
CA GLU A 185 17.73 19.54 16.60
C GLU A 185 18.78 19.98 15.54
N ASP A 186 18.94 19.18 14.48
CA ASP A 186 19.84 19.45 13.36
C ASP A 186 19.09 20.28 12.31
N VAL A 187 19.01 21.59 12.57
CA VAL A 187 18.30 22.55 11.73
C VAL A 187 18.90 22.62 10.33
N GLU A 188 20.23 22.55 10.20
CA GLU A 188 20.93 22.64 8.92
C GLU A 188 20.59 21.44 8.02
N LYS A 189 20.66 20.22 8.57
CA LYS A 189 20.26 19.01 7.85
C LYS A 189 18.76 19.00 7.57
N GLY A 190 17.93 19.48 8.50
CA GLY A 190 16.49 19.64 8.30
C GLY A 190 16.15 20.53 7.09
N ILE A 191 16.79 21.71 6.99
CA ILE A 191 16.65 22.60 5.83
C ILE A 191 17.12 21.91 4.55
N ALA A 192 18.26 21.24 4.56
CA ALA A 192 18.79 20.54 3.38
C ALA A 192 17.82 19.46 2.86
N MET A 193 17.13 18.74 3.75
CA MET A 193 16.12 17.77 3.34
C MET A 193 14.87 18.46 2.75
N PHE A 194 14.40 19.56 3.33
CA PHE A 194 13.30 20.33 2.72
C PHE A 194 13.66 20.90 1.35
N GLU A 195 14.91 21.33 1.15
CA GLU A 195 15.40 21.76 -0.17
C GLU A 195 15.37 20.63 -1.19
N LYS A 196 15.75 19.41 -0.78
CA LYS A 196 15.63 18.23 -1.65
C LYS A 196 14.19 17.92 -2.02
N ALA A 197 13.27 17.95 -1.06
CA ALA A 197 11.84 17.79 -1.34
C ALA A 197 11.34 18.83 -2.36
N LEU A 198 11.72 20.09 -2.21
CA LEU A 198 11.34 21.18 -3.12
C LEU A 198 12.04 21.11 -4.49
N GLN A 199 13.24 20.53 -4.55
CA GLN A 199 13.94 20.29 -5.82
C GLN A 199 13.19 19.26 -6.67
N ILE A 200 12.66 18.21 -6.03
CA ILE A 200 11.89 17.14 -6.66
C ILE A 200 10.47 17.61 -6.99
N GLN A 201 9.82 18.25 -6.02
CA GLN A 201 8.45 18.74 -6.11
C GLN A 201 8.39 20.23 -5.68
N PRO A 202 8.54 21.17 -6.64
CA PRO A 202 8.58 22.61 -6.33
C PRO A 202 7.33 23.19 -5.66
N ASP A 203 6.17 22.53 -5.82
CA ASP A 203 4.90 22.91 -5.21
C ASP A 203 4.61 22.17 -3.88
N HIS A 204 5.61 21.48 -3.31
CA HIS A 204 5.47 20.79 -2.04
C HIS A 204 5.30 21.78 -0.87
N MET A 205 4.05 22.13 -0.59
CA MET A 205 3.67 23.21 0.34
C MET A 205 4.25 23.04 1.75
N LEU A 206 4.23 21.82 2.30
CA LEU A 206 4.70 21.57 3.67
C LEU A 206 6.22 21.73 3.83
N ALA A 207 7.02 21.21 2.89
CA ALA A 207 8.47 21.42 2.85
C ALA A 207 8.82 22.90 2.69
N GLY A 208 8.11 23.63 1.81
CA GLY A 208 8.29 25.07 1.63
C GLY A 208 8.01 25.88 2.90
N TYR A 209 6.96 25.51 3.63
CA TYR A 209 6.63 26.12 4.92
C TYR A 209 7.67 25.78 6.00
N GLY A 210 8.03 24.50 6.13
CA GLY A 210 9.01 24.01 7.10
C GLY A 210 10.37 24.70 6.93
N LYS A 211 10.86 24.78 5.68
CA LYS A 211 12.10 25.48 5.35
C LYS A 211 12.07 26.95 5.80
N LYS A 212 11.05 27.72 5.38
CA LYS A 212 10.94 29.15 5.72
C LYS A 212 10.88 29.39 7.23
N LEU A 213 10.22 28.48 7.97
CA LEU A 213 10.14 28.58 9.42
C LEU A 213 11.53 28.42 10.05
N LEU A 214 12.30 27.42 9.62
CA LEU A 214 13.64 27.16 10.15
C LEU A 214 14.65 28.25 9.77
N GLU A 215 14.62 28.76 8.54
CA GLU A 215 15.47 29.88 8.10
C GLU A 215 15.25 31.12 8.98
N LYS A 216 13.99 31.48 9.24
CA LYS A 216 13.66 32.60 10.11
C LYS A 216 14.12 32.39 11.55
N LEU A 217 14.07 31.15 12.06
CA LEU A 217 14.55 30.85 13.42
C LEU A 217 16.07 31.00 13.52
N GLN A 218 16.83 30.61 12.49
CA GLN A 218 18.28 30.81 12.45
C GLN A 218 18.66 32.28 12.39
N GLU A 219 17.96 33.08 11.60
CA GLU A 219 18.19 34.54 11.52
C GLU A 219 18.00 35.21 12.90
N ASN A 220 16.94 34.86 13.63
CA ASN A 220 16.67 35.45 14.95
C ASN A 220 17.62 34.98 16.08
N GLN A 221 18.41 33.92 15.87
CA GLN A 221 19.40 33.46 16.85
C GLN A 221 20.76 34.17 16.69
N LEU A 222 20.95 34.91 15.60
CA LEU A 222 22.19 35.61 15.27
C LEU A 222 22.14 37.12 15.59
N ASP A 223 20.96 37.65 15.95
CA ASP A 223 20.71 39.04 16.38
C ASP A 223 20.66 39.18 17.92
#